data_AF-A0A924RPU7-F1
#
_entry.id   AF-A0A924RPU7-F1
#
_cell.length_a   1.000
_cell.length_b   1.000
_cell.length_c   1.000
_cell.angle_alpha   90.00
_cell.angle_beta   90.00
_cell.angle_gamma   90.00
#
_symmetry.space_group_name_H-M   'P 1'
#
loop_
_entity.id
_entity.type
_entity.pdbx_description
1 polymer ?
#
loop_
_entity_poly.entity_id
_entity_poly.type
_entity_poly.pdbx_seq_one_letter_code
_entity_poly.pdbx_strand_id
1 'polypeptide(L)' 'MAQIVVLNDDHNTFEGVAGALARVLPGVAYEDGLKFATAIHMQGQATVWTGPREIAELYWDQLNEAQLTMAPLT' A
#
# COMPACT_ATOMS: atom_id res chain seq x y z
N MET A 1 4.08 -6.13 -15.93
CA MET A 1 3.90 -5.03 -14.96
C MET A 1 3.84 -5.67 -13.60
N ALA A 2 4.52 -5.08 -12.61
CA ALA A 2 4.50 -5.55 -11.23
C ALA A 2 3.34 -4.90 -10.47
N GLN A 3 2.86 -5.58 -9.44
CA GLN A 3 1.79 -5.12 -8.57
C GLN A 3 2.28 -4.99 -7.13
N ILE A 4 1.95 -3.86 -6.49
CA ILE A 4 2.17 -3.66 -5.05
C ILE A 4 0.87 -3.99 -4.34
N VAL A 5 0.92 -5.00 -3.47
CA VAL A 5 -0.23 -5.46 -2.70
C VAL A 5 0.05 -5.27 -1.21
N VAL A 6 -0.86 -4.58 -0.53
CA VAL A 6 -0.85 -4.40 0.93
C VAL A 6 -1.82 -5.42 1.52
N LEU A 7 -1.38 -6.10 2.58
CA LEU A 7 -2.13 -7.09 3.33
C LEU A 7 -2.74 -6.45 4.58
N ASN A 8 -3.87 -6.99 5.01
CA ASN A 8 -4.47 -6.61 6.29
C ASN A 8 -3.66 -7.17 7.45
N ASP A 9 -3.60 -6.41 8.54
CA ASP A 9 -2.99 -6.78 9.81
C ASP A 9 -3.74 -6.11 10.97
N ASP A 10 -3.37 -6.48 12.20
CA ASP A 10 -3.96 -5.93 13.44
C ASP A 10 -3.12 -4.78 14.04
N HIS A 11 -2.10 -4.30 13.33
CA HIS A 11 -1.15 -3.29 13.81
C HIS A 11 -1.46 -1.89 13.25
N ASN A 12 -1.71 -1.79 11.95
CA ASN A 12 -1.84 -0.54 11.23
C ASN A 12 -3.26 0.05 11.35
N THR A 13 -3.36 1.34 11.70
CA THR A 13 -4.65 2.05 11.66
C THR A 13 -4.98 2.49 10.23
N PHE A 14 -6.23 2.87 9.98
CA PHE A 14 -6.66 3.33 8.66
C PHE A 14 -5.92 4.61 8.26
N GLU A 15 -5.69 5.51 9.21
CA GLU A 15 -4.92 6.73 9.03
C GLU A 15 -3.45 6.45 8.76
N GLY A 16 -2.88 5.44 9.43
CA GLY A 16 -1.50 4.98 9.21
C GLY A 16 -1.30 4.47 7.79
N VAL A 17 -2.19 3.58 7.33
CA VAL A 17 -2.20 3.08 5.95
C VAL A 17 -2.37 4.24 4.96
N ALA A 18 -3.37 5.10 5.15
CA ALA A 18 -3.64 6.21 4.25
C ALA A 18 -2.46 7.20 4.14
N GLY A 19 -1.84 7.51 5.28
CA GLY A 19 -0.68 8.39 5.35
C GLY A 19 0.55 7.80 4.65
N ALA A 20 0.82 6.50 4.86
CA ALA A 20 1.91 5.81 4.18
C ALA A 20 1.71 5.77 2.66
N LEU A 21 0.52 5.41 2.19
CA LEU A 21 0.19 5.36 0.76
C LEU A 21 0.31 6.74 0.10
N ALA A 22 -0.25 7.79 0.71
CA ALA A 22 -0.20 9.14 0.15
C ALA A 22 1.21 9.75 0.14
N ARG A 23 2.08 9.32 1.07
CA ARG A 23 3.48 9.76 1.12
C ARG A 23 4.34 9.11 0.04
N VAL A 24 4.11 7.83 -0.25
CA VAL A 24 5.00 7.02 -1.11
C VAL A 24 4.50 6.95 -2.55
N LEU A 25 3.19 6.77 -2.75
CA LEU A 25 2.64 6.47 -4.07
C LEU A 25 2.25 7.75 -4.81
N PRO A 26 2.76 7.96 -6.04
CA PRO A 26 2.39 9.13 -6.82
C PRO A 26 0.91 9.10 -7.18
N GLY A 27 0.23 10.23 -6.99
CA GLY A 27 -1.18 10.38 -7.35
C GLY A 27 -2.17 9.77 -6.35
N VAL A 28 -1.70 9.23 -5.23
CA VAL A 28 -2.59 8.79 -4.14
C VAL A 28 -2.75 9.93 -3.14
N ALA A 29 -3.95 10.50 -3.06
CA ALA A 29 -4.28 11.44 -1.99
C ALA A 29 -4.58 10.68 -0.69
N TYR A 30 -4.52 11.37 0.46
CA TYR A 30 -4.83 10.77 1.75
C TYR A 30 -6.24 10.16 1.80
N GLU A 31 -7.22 10.83 1.19
CA GLU A 31 -8.61 10.34 1.09
C GLU A 31 -8.73 9.06 0.26
N ASP A 32 -7.92 8.88 -0.77
CA ASP A 32 -7.85 7.64 -1.53
C ASP A 32 -7.13 6.55 -0.73
N GLY A 33 -6.10 6.93 0.04
CA GLY A 33 -5.47 6.07 1.02
C GLY A 33 -6.45 5.47 2.03
N LEU A 34 -7.43 6.25 2.51
CA LEU A 34 -8.48 5.75 3.42
C LEU A 34 -9.41 4.75 2.74
N LYS A 35 -9.72 4.94 1.44
CA LYS A 35 -10.48 3.97 0.65
C LYS A 35 -9.71 2.66 0.51
N PHE A 36 -8.39 2.73 0.27
CA PHE A 36 -7.53 1.55 0.25
C PHE A 36 -7.49 0.87 1.62
N ALA A 37 -7.32 1.61 2.72
CA ALA A 37 -7.32 1.05 4.06
C ALA A 37 -8.63 0.29 4.35
N THR A 38 -9.77 0.86 3.97
CA THR A 38 -11.08 0.20 4.08
C THR A 38 -11.13 -1.08 3.25
N ALA A 39 -10.65 -1.05 2.00
CA ALA A 39 -10.63 -2.22 1.12
C ALA A 39 -9.73 -3.33 1.66
N ILE A 40 -8.52 -2.99 2.13
CA ILE A 40 -7.57 -3.92 2.76
C ILE A 40 -8.22 -4.59 3.96
N HIS A 41 -8.83 -3.81 4.85
CA HIS A 41 -9.49 -4.33 6.05
C HIS A 41 -10.66 -5.27 5.71
N MET A 42 -11.48 -4.93 4.72
CA MET A 42 -12.65 -5.73 4.34
C MET A 42 -12.31 -6.99 3.53
N GLN A 43 -11.25 -6.94 2.71
CA GLN A 43 -10.93 -7.99 1.73
C GLN A 43 -9.67 -8.79 2.10
N GLY A 44 -8.97 -8.41 3.17
CA GLY A 44 -7.72 -9.00 3.60
C GLY A 44 -6.49 -8.48 2.85
N GLN A 45 -6.66 -7.85 1.69
CA GLN A 45 -5.59 -7.22 0.91
C GLN A 45 -6.15 -6.28 -0.16
N ALA A 46 -5.30 -5.41 -0.72
CA ALA A 46 -5.62 -4.65 -1.93
C ALA A 46 -4.37 -4.39 -2.77
N THR A 47 -4.53 -4.37 -4.09
CA THR A 47 -3.51 -3.81 -5.00
C THR A 47 -3.60 -2.29 -4.95
N VAL A 48 -2.52 -1.65 -4.50
CA VAL A 48 -2.47 -0.19 -4.30
C VAL A 48 -1.75 0.53 -5.44
N TRP A 49 -0.94 -0.19 -6.22
CA TRP A 49 -0.20 0.36 -7.35
C TRP A 49 0.22 -0.73 -8.35
N THR A 50 0.30 -0.37 -9.63
CA THR A 50 0.75 -1.24 -10.73
C THR A 50 1.66 -0.47 -11.68
N GLY A 51 2.75 -1.08 -12.16
CA GLY A 51 3.63 -0.43 -13.14
C GLY A 51 4.93 -1.19 -13.45
N PRO A 52 5.98 -0.49 -13.89
CA PRO A 52 7.30 -1.08 -14.14
C PRO A 52 7.90 -1.68 -12.87
N ARG A 53 8.56 -2.84 -12.99
CA ARG A 53 9.06 -3.60 -11.83
C ARG A 53 10.08 -2.84 -10.99
N GLU A 54 11.03 -2.17 -11.63
CA GLU A 54 12.08 -1.39 -10.95
C GLU A 54 11.48 -0.28 -10.05
N ILE A 55 10.44 0.42 -10.54
CA ILE A 55 9.75 1.44 -9.75
C ILE A 55 8.89 0.80 -8.65
N ALA A 56 8.29 -0.35 -8.94
CA ALA A 56 7.50 -1.10 -7.97
C ALA A 56 8.34 -1.53 -6.77
N GLU A 57 9.57 -2.02 -7.01
CA GLU A 57 10.53 -2.41 -5.97
C GLU A 57 10.83 -1.22 -5.05
N LEU A 58 11.13 -0.05 -5.60
CA LEU A 58 11.38 1.17 -4.81
C LEU A 58 10.20 1.58 -3.92
N TYR A 59 8.97 1.56 -4.43
CA TYR A 59 7.79 1.93 -3.64
C TYR A 59 7.41 0.85 -2.64
N TRP A 60 7.59 -0.42 -2.99
CA TRP A 60 7.35 -1.54 -2.09
C TRP A 60 8.25 -1.44 -0.85
N ASP A 61 9.55 -1.19 -1.06
CA ASP A 61 10.51 -1.06 0.04
C ASP A 61 10.14 0.10 0.98
N GLN A 62 9.76 1.26 0.43
CA GLN A 62 9.34 2.41 1.25
C GLN A 62 8.05 2.18 2.05
N LEU A 63 7.09 1.41 1.49
CA LEU A 63 5.87 1.04 2.21
C LEU A 63 6.15 0.00 3.30
N ASN A 64 7.06 -0.95 3.03
CA ASN A 64 7.53 -1.91 4.02
C ASN A 64 8.31 -1.22 5.16
N GLU A 65 9.16 -0.24 4.86
CA GLU A 65 9.83 0.61 5.85
C GLU A 65 8.84 1.46 6.66
N ALA A 66 7.69 1.81 6.07
CA ALA A 66 6.56 2.43 6.77
C ALA A 66 5.75 1.44 7.62
N GLN A 67 6.23 0.20 7.77
CA GLN A 67 5.64 -0.88 8.55
C GLN A 67 4.27 -1.36 8.06
N LEU A 68 3.94 -1.12 6.78
CA LEU A 68 2.79 -1.79 6.17
C LEU A 68 3.11 -3.28 5.97
N THR A 69 2.11 -4.13 6.17
CA THR A 69 2.27 -5.55 5.86
C THR A 69 2.14 -5.75 4.35
N MET A 70 3.24 -6.13 3.69
CA MET A 70 3.30 -6.22 2.23
C MET A 70 3.26 -7.66 1.73
N ALA A 71 2.57 -7.92 0.61
CA ALA A 71 2.71 -9.19 -0.10
C ALA A 71 4.01 -9.20 -0.92
N PRO A 72 4.60 -10.38 -1.23
CA PRO A 72 5.75 -10.46 -2.14
C PRO A 72 5.45 -9.78 -3.49
N LEU A 73 6.44 -9.06 -4.03
CA LEU A 73 6.26 -8.33 -5.29
C LEU A 73 6.15 -9.29 -6.50
N THR A 74 4.97 -9.32 -7.13
CA THR A 74 4.67 -10.10 -8.34
C THR A 74 4.71 -9.26 -9.61
#